data_AF-A0A435I6P7-F1
#
_entry.id   AF-A0A435I6P7-F1
#
_cell.length_a   1.000
_cell.length_b   1.000
_cell.length_c   1.000
_cell.angle_alpha   90.00
_cell.angle_beta   90.00
_cell.angle_gamma   90.00
#
_symmetry.space_group_name_H-M   'P 1'
#
loop_
_entity.id
_entity.type
_entity.pdbx_description
1 polymer ?
#
loop_
_entity_poly.entity_id
_entity_poly.type
_entity_poly.pdbx_seq_one_letter_code
_entity_poly.pdbx_strand_id
1 'polypeptide(L)'
;FEVFVDGVPEPKAKPTKTKPKLELSPFQAVKRDFAFVVDKSVEAGTLVRAALAADKKLITAVSVFDIFEGASLGEGKKSIAIEVSIQPVEKTLTDEDFEALAKRIIENVGKQTGGVLRG
;
A
#
# COMPACT_ATOMS: atom_id res chain seq x y z
N PHE A 1 -0.37 -5.79 -26.78
CA PHE A 1 -1.26 -6.68 -26.01
C PHE A 1 -2.63 -6.64 -26.67
N GLU A 2 -3.40 -7.73 -26.59
CA GLU A 2 -4.77 -7.80 -27.11
C GLU A 2 -5.72 -7.93 -25.92
N VAL A 3 -6.79 -7.14 -25.91
CA VAL A 3 -7.82 -7.19 -24.86
C VAL A 3 -9.13 -7.60 -25.52
N PHE A 4 -9.64 -8.77 -25.15
CA PHE A 4 -10.96 -9.23 -25.56
C PHE A 4 -12.01 -8.55 -24.70
N VAL A 5 -12.68 -7.53 -25.25
CA VAL A 5 -13.71 -6.78 -24.54
C VAL A 5 -14.84 -7.70 -24.06
N ASP A 6 -15.20 -8.70 -24.85
CA ASP A 6 -16.21 -9.72 -24.52
C ASP A 6 -15.80 -10.62 -23.33
N GLY A 7 -14.51 -10.65 -22.98
CA GLY A 7 -13.99 -11.38 -21.83
C GLY A 7 -14.02 -10.58 -20.52
N VAL A 8 -14.35 -9.28 -20.56
CA VAL A 8 -14.51 -8.46 -19.35
C VAL A 8 -15.88 -8.78 -18.74
N PRO A 9 -15.95 -9.39 -17.55
CA PRO A 9 -17.23 -9.75 -16.95
C PRO A 9 -18.05 -8.49 -16.67
N GLU A 10 -19.35 -8.56 -16.94
CA GLU A 10 -20.26 -7.50 -16.52
C GLU A 10 -20.24 -7.34 -14.99
N PRO A 11 -20.37 -6.10 -14.47
CA PRO A 11 -20.50 -5.87 -13.05
C PRO A 11 -21.66 -6.71 -12.49
N LYS A 12 -21.41 -7.52 -11.45
CA LYS A 12 -22.46 -8.33 -10.82
C LYS A 12 -23.65 -7.43 -10.46
N ALA A 13 -24.83 -7.78 -10.95
CA ALA A 13 -26.07 -7.08 -10.62
C ALA A 13 -26.26 -7.08 -9.10
N LYS A 14 -26.23 -5.89 -8.49
CA LYS A 14 -26.55 -5.74 -7.07
C LYS A 14 -28.07 -5.80 -6.89
N PRO A 15 -28.60 -6.49 -5.87
CA PRO A 15 -30.04 -6.60 -5.62
C PRO A 15 -30.74 -5.25 -5.38
N THR A 16 -29.97 -4.19 -5.08
CA THR A 16 -30.46 -2.82 -4.96
C THR A 16 -29.74 -1.90 -5.95
N LYS A 17 -30.52 -1.03 -6.63
CA LYS A 17 -29.98 0.07 -7.47
C LYS A 17 -29.34 1.20 -6.66
N THR A 18 -29.47 1.16 -5.34
CA THR A 18 -29.02 2.22 -4.45
C THR A 18 -27.52 2.11 -4.19
N LYS A 19 -26.79 3.21 -4.40
CA LYS A 19 -25.38 3.31 -4.02
C LYS A 19 -25.26 3.12 -2.49
N PRO A 20 -24.20 2.44 -2.01
CA PRO A 20 -23.97 2.34 -0.57
C PRO A 20 -23.84 3.74 0.05
N LYS A 21 -24.23 3.85 1.32
CA LYS A 21 -24.12 5.10 2.08
C LYS A 21 -22.66 5.57 2.07
N LEU A 22 -22.45 6.83 1.71
CA LEU A 22 -21.13 7.45 1.75
C LEU A 22 -20.79 7.77 3.22
N GLU A 23 -19.79 7.09 3.76
CA GLU A 23 -19.26 7.38 5.09
C GLU A 23 -17.89 8.05 4.92
N LEU A 24 -17.87 9.36 5.15
CA LEU A 24 -16.65 10.16 5.10
C LEU A 24 -16.04 10.24 6.49
N SER A 25 -14.73 10.12 6.56
CA SER A 25 -14.01 10.47 7.77
C SER A 25 -14.09 11.98 8.01
N PRO A 26 -14.38 12.43 9.24
CA PRO A 26 -14.26 13.83 9.61
C PRO A 26 -12.80 14.25 9.89
N PHE A 27 -11.84 13.32 9.84
CA PHE A 27 -10.44 13.55 10.17
C PHE A 27 -9.59 13.80 8.90
N GLN A 28 -8.44 14.46 9.07
CA GLN A 28 -7.54 14.73 7.97
C GLN A 28 -6.82 13.46 7.51
N ALA A 29 -6.71 13.29 6.19
CA ALA A 29 -5.88 12.25 5.59
C ALA A 29 -4.41 12.59 5.79
N VAL A 30 -3.60 11.57 6.08
CA VAL A 30 -2.15 11.70 6.21
C VAL A 30 -1.47 10.78 5.22
N LYS A 31 -0.40 11.25 4.61
CA LYS A 31 0.44 10.49 3.68
C LYS A 31 1.80 10.24 4.32
N ARG A 32 2.29 9.01 4.22
CA ARG A 32 3.62 8.61 4.71
C ARG A 32 4.35 7.79 3.68
N ASP A 33 5.60 8.15 3.46
CA ASP A 33 6.45 7.50 2.46
C ASP A 33 7.36 6.47 3.10
N PHE A 34 7.53 5.35 2.43
CA PHE A 34 8.44 4.28 2.82
C PHE A 34 9.24 3.83 1.62
N ALA A 35 10.55 3.67 1.79
CA ALA A 35 11.42 3.06 0.79
C ALA A 35 11.91 1.71 1.29
N PHE A 36 11.76 0.67 0.50
CA PHE A 36 12.22 -0.68 0.85
C PHE A 36 13.23 -1.18 -0.16
N VAL A 37 14.36 -1.68 0.33
CA VAL A 37 15.31 -2.45 -0.48
C VAL A 37 14.81 -3.90 -0.53
N VAL A 38 14.57 -4.37 -1.74
CA VAL A 38 14.10 -5.73 -2.03
C VAL A 38 14.98 -6.37 -3.09
N ASP A 39 14.84 -7.69 -3.23
CA ASP A 39 15.40 -8.39 -4.39
C ASP A 39 14.76 -7.88 -5.70
N LYS A 40 15.54 -7.84 -6.78
CA LYS A 40 15.09 -7.36 -8.09
C LYS A 40 13.93 -8.20 -8.65
N SER A 41 13.81 -9.47 -8.26
CA SER A 41 12.70 -10.36 -8.60
C SER A 41 11.37 -10.00 -7.91
N VAL A 42 11.39 -9.24 -6.83
CA VAL A 42 10.17 -8.88 -6.10
C VAL A 42 9.31 -7.95 -6.95
N GLU A 43 8.08 -8.37 -7.24
CA GLU A 43 7.09 -7.53 -7.89
C GLU A 43 6.65 -6.38 -6.96
N ALA A 44 6.62 -5.16 -7.50
CA ALA A 44 6.14 -4.00 -6.76
C ALA A 44 4.70 -4.18 -6.25
N GLY A 45 3.86 -4.89 -7.02
CA GLY A 45 2.50 -5.23 -6.61
C GLY A 45 2.45 -6.08 -5.33
N THR A 46 3.40 -6.98 -5.11
CA THR A 46 3.48 -7.76 -3.86
C THR A 46 3.80 -6.86 -2.68
N LEU A 47 4.72 -5.92 -2.84
CA LEU A 47 5.05 -4.95 -1.79
C LEU A 47 3.88 -4.03 -1.46
N VAL A 48 3.17 -3.52 -2.47
CA VAL A 48 1.95 -2.70 -2.28
C VAL A 48 0.88 -3.49 -1.52
N ARG A 49 0.63 -4.74 -1.90
CA ARG A 49 -0.32 -5.62 -1.20
C ARG A 49 0.10 -5.87 0.26
N ALA A 50 1.38 -6.07 0.51
CA ALA A 50 1.91 -6.29 1.86
C ALA A 50 1.72 -5.05 2.76
N ALA A 51 2.03 -3.86 2.25
CA ALA A 51 1.80 -2.61 2.97
C ALA A 51 0.31 -2.37 3.24
N LEU A 52 -0.55 -2.54 2.23
CA LEU A 52 -2.01 -2.39 2.37
C LEU A 52 -2.62 -3.38 3.38
N ALA A 53 -2.07 -4.60 3.45
CA ALA A 53 -2.55 -5.63 4.37
C ALA A 53 -2.14 -5.38 5.84
N ALA A 54 -1.26 -4.41 6.12
CA ALA A 54 -0.80 -4.13 7.48
C ALA A 54 -1.92 -3.56 8.38
N ASP A 55 -2.81 -2.73 7.82
CA ASP A 55 -4.01 -2.24 8.51
C ASP A 55 -5.08 -1.80 7.49
N LYS A 56 -6.06 -2.68 7.24
CA LYS A 56 -7.13 -2.41 6.26
C LYS A 56 -8.16 -1.38 6.71
N LYS A 57 -8.12 -0.95 7.98
CA LYS A 57 -9.05 0.06 8.51
C LYS A 57 -8.49 1.46 8.33
N LEU A 58 -7.20 1.63 8.62
CA LEU A 58 -6.53 2.92 8.54
C LEU A 58 -5.93 3.19 7.16
N ILE A 59 -5.38 2.18 6.49
CA ILE A 59 -4.73 2.35 5.19
C ILE A 59 -5.78 2.28 4.08
N THR A 60 -5.96 3.38 3.35
CA THR A 60 -6.95 3.48 2.28
C THR A 60 -6.35 3.25 0.90
N ALA A 61 -5.08 3.59 0.72
CA ALA A 61 -4.36 3.38 -0.54
C ALA A 61 -2.85 3.25 -0.29
N VAL A 62 -2.20 2.54 -1.19
CA VAL A 62 -0.74 2.47 -1.28
C VAL A 62 -0.36 2.56 -2.75
N SER A 63 0.55 3.47 -3.09
CA SER A 63 1.02 3.68 -4.46
C SER A 63 2.55 3.73 -4.52
N VAL A 64 3.11 3.14 -5.56
CA VAL A 64 4.55 3.26 -5.86
C VAL A 64 4.79 4.59 -6.56
N PHE A 65 5.77 5.35 -6.11
CA PHE A 65 6.14 6.63 -6.75
C PHE A 65 7.58 6.65 -7.27
N ASP A 66 8.46 5.77 -6.77
CA ASP A 66 9.84 5.68 -7.26
C ASP A 66 10.35 4.23 -7.21
N ILE A 67 11.18 3.88 -8.20
CA ILE A 67 11.94 2.64 -8.23
C ILE A 67 13.37 2.98 -8.61
N PHE A 68 14.29 2.72 -7.67
CA PHE A 68 15.70 2.98 -7.85
C PHE A 68 16.49 1.68 -7.93
N GLU A 69 17.27 1.54 -9.00
CA GLU A 69 18.25 0.47 -9.17
C GLU A 69 19.64 1.11 -9.28
N GLY A 70 20.57 0.73 -8.40
CA GLY A 70 21.90 1.30 -8.40
C GLY A 70 22.88 0.50 -7.55
N ALA A 71 24.18 0.64 -7.87
CA ALA A 71 25.25 -0.10 -7.20
C ALA A 71 25.28 0.13 -5.67
N SER A 72 24.77 1.27 -5.19
CA SER A 72 24.66 1.59 -3.76
C SER A 72 23.69 0.70 -2.99
N LEU A 73 22.84 -0.08 -3.66
CA LEU A 73 21.93 -1.04 -3.02
C LEU A 73 22.49 -2.47 -2.96
N GLY A 74 23.61 -2.74 -3.63
CA GLY A 74 24.14 -4.08 -3.84
C GLY A 74 23.59 -4.74 -5.12
N GLU A 75 24.32 -5.73 -5.63
CA GLU A 75 23.92 -6.47 -6.82
C GLU A 75 22.60 -7.23 -6.60
N GLY A 76 21.74 -7.22 -7.62
CA GLY A 76 20.44 -7.90 -7.56
C GLY A 76 19.40 -7.22 -6.66
N LYS A 77 19.65 -6.01 -6.15
CA LYS A 77 18.70 -5.25 -5.34
C LYS A 77 18.09 -4.07 -6.08
N LYS A 78 16.88 -3.70 -5.66
CA LYS A 78 16.19 -2.47 -6.04
C LYS A 78 15.50 -1.86 -4.84
N SER A 79 15.35 -0.55 -4.84
CA SER A 79 14.62 0.21 -3.83
C SER A 79 13.27 0.59 -4.43
N ILE A 80 12.19 0.22 -3.77
CA ILE A 80 10.83 0.61 -4.15
C ILE A 80 10.33 1.60 -3.11
N ALA A 81 9.98 2.81 -3.54
CA ALA A 81 9.39 3.83 -2.68
C ALA A 81 7.87 3.85 -2.88
N ILE A 82 7.14 3.79 -1.77
CA ILE A 82 5.69 3.81 -1.71
C ILE A 82 5.19 4.97 -0.86
N GLU A 83 4.08 5.55 -1.28
CA GLU A 83 3.26 6.47 -0.48
C GLU A 83 2.09 5.65 0.10
N VAL A 84 1.89 5.75 1.40
CA VAL A 84 0.78 5.13 2.13
C VAL A 84 -0.19 6.22 2.56
N SER A 85 -1.43 6.13 2.07
CA SER A 85 -2.53 7.02 2.47
C SER A 85 -3.24 6.45 3.69
N ILE A 86 -3.29 7.23 4.76
CA ILE A 86 -3.83 6.88 6.06
C ILE A 86 -5.04 7.78 6.34
N GLN A 87 -6.20 7.19 6.59
CA GLN A 87 -7.44 7.89 6.88
C GLN A 87 -8.00 7.42 8.23
N PRO A 88 -7.78 8.16 9.32
CA PRO A 88 -8.42 7.87 10.59
C PRO A 88 -9.93 8.02 10.46
N VAL A 89 -10.74 7.20 11.14
CA VAL A 89 -12.21 7.28 11.09
C VAL A 89 -12.87 7.48 12.46
N GLU A 90 -12.19 7.04 13.53
CA GLU A 90 -12.73 7.08 14.91
C GLU A 90 -12.13 8.22 15.75
N LYS A 91 -10.83 8.45 15.63
CA LYS A 91 -10.08 9.46 16.40
C LYS A 91 -8.96 10.06 15.56
N THR A 92 -8.48 11.22 15.97
CA THR A 92 -7.18 11.74 15.52
C THR A 92 -6.09 10.78 16.00
N LEU A 93 -5.20 10.36 15.09
CA LEU A 93 -4.06 9.52 15.43
C LEU A 93 -2.98 10.37 16.09
N THR A 94 -2.38 9.84 17.16
CA THR A 94 -1.18 10.43 17.78
C THR A 94 0.08 9.96 17.06
N ASP A 95 1.23 10.55 17.40
CA ASP A 95 2.51 10.12 16.85
C ASP A 95 2.81 8.65 17.20
N GLU A 96 2.45 8.21 18.39
CA GLU A 96 2.60 6.81 18.81
C GLU A 96 1.72 5.86 17.98
N ASP A 97 0.50 6.28 17.63
CA ASP A 97 -0.38 5.50 16.74
C ASP A 97 0.27 5.35 15.34
N PHE A 98 0.89 6.42 14.82
CA PHE A 98 1.60 6.38 13.53
C PHE A 98 2.85 5.50 13.59
N GLU A 99 3.65 5.57 14.66
CA GLU A 99 4.80 4.70 14.84
C GLU A 99 4.40 3.23 14.90
N ALA A 100 3.33 2.91 15.63
CA ALA A 100 2.80 1.56 15.69
C ALA A 100 2.34 1.07 14.31
N LEU A 101 1.67 1.92 13.53
CA LEU A 101 1.26 1.61 12.17
C LEU A 101 2.47 1.40 11.24
N ALA A 102 3.47 2.29 11.30
CA ALA A 102 4.70 2.17 10.53
C ALA A 102 5.43 0.85 10.83
N LYS A 103 5.58 0.48 12.10
CA LYS A 103 6.17 -0.81 12.52
C LYS A 103 5.42 -1.99 11.91
N ARG A 104 4.08 -1.99 11.95
CA ARG A 104 3.27 -3.05 11.31
C ARG A 104 3.50 -3.12 9.80
N ILE A 105 3.59 -1.98 9.12
CA ILE A 105 3.87 -1.93 7.68
C ILE A 105 5.24 -2.55 7.39
N ILE A 106 6.28 -2.12 8.10
CA ILE A 106 7.65 -2.61 7.93
C ILE A 106 7.72 -4.11 8.18
N GLU A 107 7.14 -4.59 9.27
CA GLU A 107 7.13 -6.03 9.58
C GLU A 107 6.39 -6.85 8.53
N ASN A 108 5.25 -6.38 8.04
CA ASN A 108 4.45 -7.12 7.08
C ASN A 108 5.12 -7.16 5.70
N VAL A 109 5.69 -6.04 5.25
CA VAL A 109 6.50 -5.98 4.02
C VAL A 109 7.73 -6.87 4.16
N GLY A 110 8.45 -6.80 5.28
CA GLY A 110 9.60 -7.66 5.55
C GLY A 110 9.25 -9.14 5.50
N LYS A 111 8.14 -9.55 6.10
CA LYS A 111 7.66 -10.95 6.09
C LYS A 111 7.26 -11.43 4.70
N GLN A 112 6.61 -10.59 3.88
CA GLN A 112 6.06 -11.01 2.58
C GLN A 112 7.05 -10.88 1.43
N THR A 113 8.01 -9.95 1.51
CA THR A 113 8.93 -9.66 0.39
C THR A 113 10.41 -9.79 0.75
N GLY A 114 10.74 -10.04 2.02
CA GLY A 114 12.12 -9.94 2.51
C GLY A 114 12.67 -8.51 2.43
N GLY A 115 11.80 -7.50 2.32
CA GLY A 115 12.19 -6.11 2.15
C GLY A 115 12.70 -5.49 3.45
N VAL A 116 13.74 -4.68 3.34
CA VAL A 116 14.30 -3.93 4.46
C VAL A 116 14.05 -2.45 4.24
N LEU A 117 13.56 -1.75 5.27
CA LEU A 117 13.35 -0.31 5.19
C LEU A 117 14.70 0.40 4.92
N ARG A 118 14.66 1.35 3.99
CA ARG A 118 15.78 2.21 3.59
C ARG A 118 15.59 3.56 4.27
N GLY A 119 16.23 3.75 5.43
CA GLY A 119 16.14 4.98 6.21
C GLY A 119 16.40 4.71 7.68
#